data_AF-A0A967RWE7-F1
#
_entry.id   AF-A0A967RWE7-F1
#
_cell.length_a   1.000
_cell.length_b   1.000
_cell.length_c   1.000
_cell.angle_alpha   90.00
_cell.angle_beta   90.00
_cell.angle_gamma   90.00
#
_symmetry.space_group_name_H-M   'P 1'
#
loop_
_entity.id
_entity.type
_entity.pdbx_description
1 polymer ?
#
loop_
_entity_poly.entity_id
_entity_poly.type
_entity_poly.pdbx_seq_one_letter_code
_entity_poly.pdbx_strand_id
1 'polypeptide(L)' 'SAEAQDPAAGGGGDATTYDFEDDLVTGDLVRPDGEMLSVRRRGRRQSLIRIREHFIPEMLKSVEDL' A
#
# COMPACT_ATOMS: atom_id res chain seq x y z
N SER A 1 -4.23 -39.69 -18.58
CA SER A 1 -3.12 -39.03 -19.29
C SER A 1 -3.28 -37.53 -19.15
N ALA A 2 -2.26 -36.81 -18.71
CA ALA A 2 -1.96 -35.43 -19.08
C ALA A 2 -0.54 -35.09 -18.57
N GLU A 3 0.29 -34.64 -19.51
CA GLU A 3 1.74 -34.48 -19.46
C GLU A 3 2.23 -33.31 -18.60
N ALA A 4 3.49 -33.41 -18.15
CA ALA A 4 4.23 -32.31 -17.55
C ALA A 4 4.67 -31.30 -18.63
N GLN A 5 4.41 -30.01 -18.38
CA GLN A 5 4.98 -28.92 -19.17
C GLN A 5 6.25 -28.39 -18.51
N ASP A 6 7.33 -28.46 -19.28
CA ASP A 6 8.68 -28.02 -18.96
C ASP A 6 8.80 -26.50 -19.12
N PRO A 7 9.23 -25.71 -18.11
CA PRO A 7 9.44 -24.29 -18.33
C PRO A 7 10.87 -24.05 -18.81
N ALA A 8 11.00 -23.87 -20.13
CA ALA A 8 12.22 -23.36 -20.74
C ALA A 8 12.60 -21.98 -20.16
N ALA A 9 13.90 -21.86 -19.85
CA ALA A 9 14.55 -20.67 -19.34
C ALA A 9 14.37 -19.44 -20.25
N GLY A 10 14.19 -18.24 -19.65
CA GLY A 10 14.23 -17.00 -20.42
C GLY A 10 13.93 -15.70 -19.67
N GLY A 11 14.79 -15.33 -18.71
CA GLY A 11 15.23 -13.93 -18.51
C GLY A 11 14.26 -12.89 -17.93
N GLY A 12 14.53 -12.48 -16.68
CA GLY A 12 14.80 -11.06 -16.40
C GLY A 12 13.70 -10.21 -15.77
N GLY A 13 13.14 -10.66 -14.65
CA GLY A 13 12.42 -9.82 -13.70
C GLY A 13 11.95 -10.69 -12.56
N ASP A 14 12.50 -10.49 -11.35
CA ASP A 14 12.22 -11.32 -10.17
C ASP A 14 10.74 -11.25 -9.80
N ALA A 15 9.93 -12.12 -10.42
CA ALA A 15 8.51 -12.24 -10.14
C ALA A 15 8.36 -12.94 -8.79
N THR A 16 7.90 -12.19 -7.78
CA THR A 16 7.59 -12.78 -6.48
C THR A 16 6.20 -13.42 -6.54
N THR A 17 6.16 -14.72 -6.82
CA THR A 17 4.92 -15.50 -6.78
C THR A 17 4.61 -15.88 -5.33
N TYR A 18 3.48 -15.43 -4.79
CA TYR A 18 2.94 -15.89 -3.52
C TYR A 18 1.83 -16.90 -3.79
N ASP A 19 2.02 -18.13 -3.34
CA ASP A 19 1.00 -19.17 -3.29
C ASP A 19 0.54 -19.32 -1.84
N PHE A 20 -0.76 -19.28 -1.61
CA PHE A 20 -1.35 -19.42 -0.27
C PHE A 20 -2.10 -20.73 -0.21
N GLU A 21 -1.80 -21.55 0.80
CA GLU A 21 -2.59 -22.74 1.13
C GLU A 21 -3.99 -22.30 1.58
N ASP A 22 -5.05 -23.03 1.21
CA ASP A 22 -6.46 -22.72 1.54
C ASP A 22 -6.79 -23.07 3.00
N ASP A 23 -6.03 -22.49 3.92
CA ASP A 23 -6.20 -22.66 5.36
C ASP A 23 -7.21 -21.66 5.89
N LEU A 24 -8.29 -22.17 6.48
CA LEU A 24 -9.32 -21.36 7.12
C LEU A 24 -8.76 -20.70 8.40
N VAL A 25 -8.44 -19.41 8.29
CA VAL A 25 -7.96 -18.61 9.43
C VAL A 25 -9.13 -18.29 10.37
N THR A 26 -9.10 -18.85 11.58
CA THR A 26 -10.06 -18.49 12.65
C THR A 26 -9.52 -17.30 13.43
N GLY A 27 -10.23 -16.16 13.36
CA GLY A 27 -9.87 -14.93 14.07
C GLY A 27 -10.75 -14.72 15.31
N ASP A 28 -10.22 -15.02 16.50
CA ASP A 28 -10.89 -14.65 17.74
C ASP A 28 -10.70 -13.16 18.01
N LEU A 29 -11.81 -12.43 18.24
CA LEU A 29 -11.77 -11.03 18.62
C LEU A 29 -11.28 -10.92 20.08
N VAL A 30 -10.04 -10.50 20.28
CA VAL A 30 -9.57 -10.11 21.60
C VAL A 30 -9.97 -8.66 21.85
N ARG A 31 -10.87 -8.45 22.81
CA ARG A 31 -11.27 -7.11 23.24
C ARG A 31 -10.10 -6.49 24.04
N PRO A 32 -9.74 -5.22 23.79
CA PRO A 32 -8.65 -4.57 24.51
C PRO A 32 -9.17 -3.99 25.83
N ASP A 33 -9.71 -4.83 26.71
CA ASP A 33 -10.18 -4.45 28.03
C ASP A 33 -9.15 -4.85 29.10
N GLY A 34 -8.21 -3.94 29.37
CA GLY A 34 -7.39 -4.07 30.58
C GLY A 34 -6.33 -3.00 30.78
N GLU A 35 -5.70 -2.50 29.71
CA GLU A 35 -4.53 -1.64 29.88
C GLU A 35 -4.69 -0.29 29.17
N MET A 36 -4.61 0.79 29.95
CA MET A 36 -4.36 2.13 29.42
C MET A 36 -2.94 2.14 28.83
N LEU A 37 -2.83 1.94 27.52
CA LEU A 37 -1.57 2.11 26.80
C LEU A 37 -1.11 3.57 26.99
N SER A 38 -0.05 3.78 27.78
CA SER A 38 0.56 5.11 27.90
C SER A 38 1.28 5.43 26.58
N VAL A 39 0.58 6.06 25.65
CA VAL A 39 1.16 6.48 24.38
C VAL A 39 2.11 7.64 24.71
N ARG A 40 3.42 7.46 24.45
CA ARG A 40 4.36 8.59 24.54
C ARG A 40 3.87 9.71 23.65
N ARG A 41 3.95 10.96 24.13
CA ARG A 41 3.52 12.17 23.40
C ARG A 41 3.97 12.05 21.94
N ARG A 42 3.01 12.05 21.00
CA ARG A 42 3.24 11.92 19.56
C ARG A 42 4.43 12.81 19.20
N GLY A 43 5.54 12.20 18.76
CA GLY A 43 6.73 12.94 18.37
C GLY A 43 6.34 14.04 17.38
N ARG A 44 6.99 15.21 17.47
CA ARG A 44 6.71 16.35 16.58
C ARG A 44 7.08 15.96 15.15
N ARG A 45 6.14 15.37 14.41
CA ARG A 45 6.26 15.14 12.97
C ARG A 45 5.94 16.46 12.27
N GLN A 46 6.75 16.84 11.30
CA GLN A 46 6.45 18.01 10.49
C GLN A 46 5.21 17.70 9.64
N SER A 47 4.32 18.68 9.49
CA SER A 47 3.21 18.56 8.54
C SER A 47 3.76 18.55 7.12
N LEU A 48 3.33 17.60 6.30
CA LEU A 48 3.62 17.56 4.86
C LEU A 48 2.58 18.34 4.04
N ILE A 49 1.49 18.78 4.66
CA ILE A 49 0.43 19.54 4.00
C ILE A 49 0.92 20.98 3.78
N ARG A 50 0.89 21.45 2.53
CA ARG A 50 1.24 22.82 2.12
C ARG A 50 0.11 23.42 1.28
N ILE A 51 -0.17 24.69 1.49
CA ILE A 51 -1.14 25.45 0.65
C ILE A 51 -0.46 25.73 -0.70
N ARG A 52 -1.17 25.52 -1.81
CA ARG A 52 -0.67 25.79 -3.17
C ARG A 52 -0.96 27.26 -3.53
N GLU A 53 0.09 28.05 -3.74
CA GLU A 53 -0.03 29.50 -3.97
C GLU A 53 -0.47 29.88 -5.39
N HIS A 54 -0.20 29.04 -6.38
CA HIS A 54 -0.43 29.35 -7.80
C HIS A 54 -1.42 28.40 -8.49
N PHE A 55 -2.29 27.74 -7.73
CA PHE A 55 -3.27 26.81 -8.28
C PHE A 55 -4.18 27.46 -9.32
N ILE A 56 -4.74 28.64 -9.02
CA ILE A 56 -5.69 29.33 -9.90
C ILE A 56 -5.01 29.80 -11.21
N PRO A 57 -3.85 30.50 -11.17
CA PRO A 57 -3.14 30.87 -12.39
C PRO A 57 -2.75 29.67 -13.27
N GLU A 58 -2.30 28.57 -12.68
CA GLU A 58 -1.91 27.36 -13.43
C GLU A 58 -3.11 26.63 -14.04
N MET A 59 -4.25 26.61 -13.34
CA MET A 59 -5.50 26.04 -13.85
C MET A 59 -5.98 26.78 -15.10
N LEU A 60 -5.94 28.11 -15.11
CA LEU A 60 -6.33 28.91 -16.27
C LEU A 60 -5.43 28.64 -17.49
N LYS A 61 -4.11 28.57 -17.28
CA LYS A 61 -3.15 28.19 -18.34
C LYS A 61 -3.49 26.85 -18.99
N SER A 62 -3.88 25.85 -18.19
CA SER A 62 -4.21 24.52 -18.70
C SER A 62 -5.44 24.47 -19.62
N VAL A 63 -6.32 25.46 -19.53
CA VAL A 63 -7.49 25.59 -20.42
C VAL A 63 -7.13 26.34 -21.70
N GLU A 64 -6.22 27.30 -21.62
CA GLU A 64 -5.73 28.06 -22.78
C GLU A 64 -4.79 27.23 -23.67
N ASP A 65 -4.10 26.23 -23.11
CA ASP A 65 -3.22 25.30 -23.82
C ASP A 65 -4.00 24.17 -24.57
N LEU A 66 -5.34 24.22 -24.63
CA LEU A 66 -6.22 23.26 -25.33
C LEU A 66 -6.78 23.83 -26.65
#